data_AF-A0A948EU84-F1
#
_entry.id   AF-A0A948EU84-F1
#
_cell.length_a   1.000
_cell.length_b   1.000
_cell.length_c   1.000
_cell.angle_alpha   90.00
_cell.angle_beta   90.00
_cell.angle_gamma   90.00
#
_symmetry.space_group_name_H-M   'P 1'
#
loop_
_entity.id
_entity.type
_entity.pdbx_description
1 polymer ?
#
loop_
_entity_poly.entity_id
_entity_poly.type
_entity_poly.pdbx_seq_one_letter_code
_entity_poly.pdbx_strand_id
1 'polypeptide(L)'
;AAADYLAKNEPEAARARLRAVLAREPGNPEALRLLKQIEEKAGQTRGVEVPQLGASYRRPVSLEFRDAPLKQVFDALSRQSGLNFVFDKDVRLDQRATVFARDTAIADALDALLATSQLAKKILNGNTVLIYPNQPNKVKDYQEQVVKSFFLAHADAKQVMTLIRTMARIKDVHVDEKLNMVAVRDTPEVVRLAEKLVQMADRPDAEVMLEVEIMEVKRNRLQDLGVQWPSQFSVLNLGTTTTTTVGTGVSVTTGAQVSNQLTLNSLKNITDSSVAINTAVINLKKDASDVNLLANPRIRVKSREKAKVHIGDKVPVITSNVTSTGVTSESVAYLDVGLKLDVEPQVGLDGDVTIKVGMEVSNIVREVKSATGTLTYQLGSRNANTVLRLRDGETQVLAGLISDEDRAGASKVPGLGDLPIIGRLFSSNRDELNKTEIILTITPRILRNIERPELADAEFFAGTESQTSDQPLRVRAARPAPGQNATEASVAAELPVVMVPPLAQ
;
A
#
# COMPACT_ATOMS: atom_id res chain seq x y z
N ALA A 1 -28.91 2.80 28.13
CA ALA A 1 -28.76 1.97 29.34
C ALA A 1 -27.30 1.66 29.67
N ALA A 2 -26.60 0.75 28.96
CA ALA A 2 -25.19 0.44 29.26
C ALA A 2 -24.26 1.66 29.11
N ALA A 3 -24.50 2.50 28.09
CA ALA A 3 -23.81 3.78 27.92
C ALA A 3 -24.09 4.78 29.07
N ASP A 4 -25.30 4.78 29.65
CA ASP A 4 -25.67 5.67 30.76
C ASP A 4 -24.96 5.28 32.07
N TYR A 5 -24.78 3.97 32.32
CA TYR A 5 -23.97 3.49 33.46
C TYR A 5 -22.48 3.86 33.31
N LEU A 6 -22.00 3.91 32.07
CA LEU A 6 -20.65 4.36 31.74
C LEU A 6 -20.48 5.87 31.99
N ALA A 7 -21.52 6.66 31.69
CA ALA A 7 -21.56 8.09 32.02
C ALA A 7 -21.64 8.36 33.53
N LYS A 8 -22.21 7.42 34.31
CA LYS A 8 -22.29 7.48 35.78
C LYS A 8 -21.08 6.88 36.50
N ASN A 9 -20.03 6.48 35.77
CA ASN A 9 -18.80 5.93 36.33
C ASN A 9 -18.96 4.59 37.10
N GLU A 10 -19.94 3.77 36.71
CA GLU A 10 -20.18 2.43 37.29
C GLU A 10 -19.80 1.30 36.30
N PRO A 11 -18.51 0.97 36.17
CA PRO A 11 -18.02 0.06 35.12
C PRO A 11 -18.50 -1.38 35.28
N GLU A 12 -18.75 -1.85 36.51
CA GLU A 12 -19.20 -3.23 36.75
C GLU A 12 -20.66 -3.45 36.35
N ALA A 13 -21.53 -2.49 36.62
CA ALA A 13 -22.94 -2.52 36.22
C ALA A 13 -23.08 -2.46 34.68
N ALA A 14 -22.27 -1.61 34.03
CA ALA A 14 -22.19 -1.53 32.57
C ALA A 14 -21.71 -2.85 31.94
N ARG A 15 -20.68 -3.48 32.53
CA ARG A 15 -20.12 -4.77 32.06
C ARG A 15 -21.12 -5.91 32.16
N ALA A 16 -21.86 -6.00 33.27
CA ALA A 16 -22.89 -7.02 33.45
C ALA A 16 -24.00 -6.91 32.38
N ARG A 17 -24.40 -5.68 32.05
CA ARG A 17 -25.40 -5.42 31.00
C ARG A 17 -24.88 -5.73 29.60
N LEU A 18 -23.65 -5.36 29.27
CA LEU A 18 -23.05 -5.65 27.97
C LEU A 18 -22.81 -7.15 27.75
N ARG A 19 -22.42 -7.89 28.79
CA ARG A 19 -22.35 -9.36 28.72
C ARG A 19 -23.71 -10.00 28.47
N ALA A 20 -24.78 -9.48 29.07
CA ALA A 20 -26.13 -9.96 28.82
C ALA A 20 -26.59 -9.70 27.36
N VAL A 21 -26.13 -8.60 26.75
CA VAL A 21 -26.38 -8.30 25.34
C VAL A 21 -25.55 -9.20 24.42
N LEU A 22 -24.25 -9.36 24.69
CA LEU A 22 -23.36 -10.23 23.91
C LEU A 22 -23.72 -11.72 24.02
N ALA A 23 -24.36 -12.13 25.12
CA ALA A 23 -24.90 -13.48 25.26
C ALA A 23 -26.11 -13.74 24.36
N ARG A 24 -26.83 -12.69 23.93
CA ARG A 24 -27.96 -12.79 22.98
C ARG A 24 -27.51 -12.55 21.54
N GLU A 25 -26.58 -11.61 21.34
CA GLU A 25 -26.00 -11.26 20.03
C GLU A 25 -24.47 -11.21 20.11
N PRO A 26 -23.78 -12.33 19.84
CA PRO A 26 -22.32 -12.40 19.95
C PRO A 26 -21.55 -11.47 18.99
N GLY A 27 -22.18 -11.04 17.89
CA GLY A 27 -21.54 -10.28 16.82
C GLY A 27 -21.83 -8.78 16.83
N ASN A 28 -22.48 -8.23 17.87
CA ASN A 28 -22.86 -6.82 17.88
C ASN A 28 -21.61 -5.90 18.00
N PRO A 29 -21.28 -5.10 16.96
CA PRO A 29 -20.03 -4.34 16.91
C PRO A 29 -20.00 -3.19 17.94
N GLU A 30 -21.13 -2.59 18.28
CA GLU A 30 -21.19 -1.54 19.31
C GLU A 30 -20.97 -2.11 20.71
N ALA A 31 -21.58 -3.26 21.01
CA ALA A 31 -21.41 -3.92 22.30
C ALA A 31 -19.96 -4.35 22.54
N LEU A 32 -19.27 -4.84 21.50
CA LEU A 32 -17.85 -5.18 21.56
C LEU A 32 -16.97 -3.93 21.75
N ARG A 33 -17.26 -2.82 21.05
CA ARG A 33 -16.53 -1.55 21.24
C ARG A 33 -16.71 -0.98 22.65
N LEU A 34 -17.94 -0.98 23.17
CA LEU A 34 -18.23 -0.51 24.53
C LEU A 34 -17.60 -1.41 25.59
N LEU A 35 -17.62 -2.73 25.41
CA LEU A 35 -16.94 -3.66 26.32
C LEU A 35 -15.43 -3.40 26.34
N LYS A 36 -14.79 -3.23 25.17
CA LYS A 36 -13.38 -2.90 25.06
C LYS A 36 -13.04 -1.58 25.75
N GLN A 37 -13.84 -0.53 25.57
CA GLN A 37 -13.68 0.74 26.28
C GLN A 37 -13.82 0.61 27.81
N ILE A 38 -14.75 -0.22 28.29
CA ILE A 38 -14.90 -0.49 29.72
C ILE A 38 -13.69 -1.27 30.25
N GLU A 39 -13.20 -2.25 29.52
CA GLU A 39 -12.04 -3.04 29.93
C GLU A 39 -10.74 -2.22 29.90
N GLU A 40 -10.59 -1.28 28.95
CA GLU A 40 -9.52 -0.28 28.94
C GLU A 40 -9.62 0.66 30.16
N LYS A 41 -10.80 1.22 30.44
CA LYS A 41 -11.02 2.06 31.63
C LYS A 41 -10.85 1.29 32.95
N ALA A 42 -11.33 0.05 33.02
CA ALA A 42 -11.20 -0.81 34.18
C ALA A 42 -9.76 -1.31 34.37
N GLY A 43 -9.02 -1.51 33.28
CA GLY A 43 -7.58 -1.78 33.29
C GLY A 43 -6.78 -0.58 33.80
N GLN A 44 -7.22 0.66 33.49
CA GLN A 44 -6.65 1.87 34.08
C GLN A 44 -6.94 1.99 35.58
N THR A 45 -8.05 1.45 36.08
CA THR A 45 -8.39 1.47 37.52
C THR A 45 -7.78 0.30 38.31
N ARG A 46 -7.51 -0.85 37.66
CA ARG A 46 -6.88 -2.03 38.27
C ARG A 46 -5.37 -2.10 38.09
N GLY A 47 -4.80 -1.33 37.17
CA GLY A 47 -3.36 -1.12 37.09
C GLY A 47 -2.92 -0.37 38.34
N VAL A 48 -1.89 -0.91 39.02
CA VAL A 48 -1.17 -0.35 40.18
C VAL A 48 -1.74 1.02 40.60
N GLU A 49 -2.56 1.05 41.64
CA GLU A 49 -3.06 2.31 42.21
C GLU A 49 -1.86 3.14 42.65
N VAL A 50 -1.33 3.96 41.72
CA VAL A 50 -0.36 4.99 42.07
C VAL A 50 -1.11 5.91 43.02
N PRO A 51 -0.65 6.08 44.28
CA PRO A 51 -1.36 6.87 45.27
C PRO A 51 -1.70 8.25 44.68
N GLN A 52 -2.96 8.46 44.33
CA GLN A 52 -3.40 9.74 43.79
C GLN A 52 -3.62 10.70 44.96
N LEU A 53 -3.12 11.92 44.78
CA LEU A 53 -3.25 13.01 45.74
C LEU A 53 -4.73 13.22 46.09
N GLY A 54 -5.09 13.13 47.37
CA GLY A 54 -6.47 13.31 47.84
C GLY A 54 -7.02 14.71 47.56
N ALA A 55 -8.34 14.89 47.73
CA ALA A 55 -9.02 16.18 47.51
C ALA A 55 -8.45 17.33 48.37
N SER A 56 -7.74 17.04 49.46
CA SER A 56 -7.07 18.00 50.34
C SER A 56 -6.02 18.87 49.62
N TYR A 57 -5.43 18.40 48.51
CA TYR A 57 -4.44 19.14 47.72
C TYR A 57 -5.01 20.24 46.83
N ARG A 58 -6.33 20.25 46.61
CA ARG A 58 -7.00 21.22 45.72
C ARG A 58 -7.49 22.46 46.47
N ARG A 59 -7.34 22.51 47.80
CA ARG A 59 -7.73 23.68 48.58
C ARG A 59 -6.80 24.85 48.27
N PRO A 60 -7.32 26.07 48.04
CA PRO A 60 -6.49 27.25 47.91
C PRO A 60 -5.71 27.49 49.19
N VAL A 61 -4.42 27.77 49.04
CA VAL A 61 -3.59 28.28 50.12
C VAL A 61 -2.90 29.56 49.66
N SER A 62 -2.88 30.53 50.57
CA SER A 62 -2.11 31.74 50.44
C SER A 62 -0.97 31.69 51.45
N LEU A 63 0.25 31.58 50.93
CA LEU A 63 1.50 31.40 51.68
C LEU A 63 2.45 32.53 51.28
N GLU A 64 2.91 33.30 52.26
CA GLU A 64 3.89 34.36 52.07
C GLU A 64 5.05 34.14 53.04
N PHE A 65 6.09 33.47 52.55
CA PHE A 65 7.32 33.23 53.31
C PHE A 65 8.49 33.93 52.63
N ARG A 66 9.17 34.81 53.38
CA ARG A 66 10.42 35.44 52.97
C ARG A 66 11.53 34.91 53.85
N ASP A 67 12.49 34.22 53.24
CA ASP A 67 13.69 33.73 53.92
C ASP A 67 13.38 32.89 55.18
N ALA A 68 12.38 32.02 55.10
CA ALA A 68 11.96 31.17 56.22
C ALA A 68 12.66 29.80 56.16
N PRO A 69 13.03 29.19 57.31
CA PRO A 69 13.57 27.83 57.33
C PRO A 69 12.52 26.83 56.84
N LEU A 70 12.94 25.86 56.02
CA LEU A 70 12.05 24.88 55.39
C LEU A 70 11.14 24.18 56.39
N LYS A 71 11.64 23.86 57.59
CA LYS A 71 10.83 23.28 58.66
C LYS A 71 9.56 24.09 58.97
N GLN A 72 9.69 25.42 59.11
CA GLN A 72 8.55 26.29 59.40
C GLN A 72 7.57 26.36 58.23
N VAL A 73 8.10 26.35 57.00
CA VAL A 73 7.27 26.37 55.78
C VAL A 73 6.45 25.08 55.66
N PHE A 74 7.07 23.91 55.87
CA PHE A 74 6.36 22.63 55.85
C PHE A 74 5.39 22.46 57.03
N ASP A 75 5.73 22.96 58.23
CA ASP A 75 4.83 22.95 59.38
C ASP A 75 3.58 23.81 59.12
N ALA A 76 3.74 24.99 58.52
CA ALA A 76 2.62 25.84 58.12
C ALA A 76 1.78 25.18 57.03
N LEU A 77 2.42 24.59 56.03
CA LEU A 77 1.75 23.86 54.96
C LEU A 77 0.96 22.66 55.51
N SER A 78 1.51 21.93 56.49
CA SER A 78 0.85 20.80 57.14
C SER A 78 -0.41 21.23 57.89
N ARG A 79 -0.31 22.32 58.68
CA ARG A 79 -1.46 22.87 59.43
C ARG A 79 -2.60 23.35 58.53
N GLN A 80 -2.25 23.95 57.39
CA GLN A 80 -3.25 24.52 56.48
C GLN A 80 -3.87 23.49 55.52
N SER A 81 -3.08 22.52 55.06
CA SER A 81 -3.53 21.48 54.11
C SER A 81 -4.11 20.24 54.80
N GLY A 82 -3.74 19.99 56.06
CA GLY A 82 -4.02 18.75 56.77
C GLY A 82 -3.07 17.59 56.39
N LEU A 83 -2.06 17.85 55.54
CA LEU A 83 -1.11 16.84 55.08
C LEU A 83 0.00 16.58 56.10
N ASN A 84 0.45 15.34 56.16
CA ASN A 84 1.59 14.90 56.95
C ASN A 84 2.84 14.82 56.07
N PHE A 85 3.90 15.54 56.45
CA PHE A 85 5.19 15.47 55.77
C PHE A 85 6.15 14.60 56.58
N VAL A 86 6.75 13.61 55.92
CA VAL A 86 7.84 12.78 56.45
C VAL A 86 9.11 13.19 55.72
N PHE A 87 10.22 13.37 56.42
CA PHE A 87 11.48 13.79 55.82
C PHE A 87 12.50 12.64 55.84
N ASP A 88 13.21 12.43 54.74
CA ASP A 88 14.40 11.59 54.73
C ASP A 88 15.51 12.21 55.61
N LYS A 89 16.36 11.35 56.17
CA LYS A 89 17.47 11.76 57.06
C LYS A 89 18.43 12.78 56.44
N ASP A 90 18.53 12.82 55.11
CA ASP A 90 19.48 13.65 54.39
C ASP A 90 18.87 15.00 53.95
N VAL A 91 17.63 15.31 54.37
CA VAL A 91 16.97 16.60 54.09
C VAL A 91 17.48 17.68 55.04
N ARG A 92 18.00 18.77 54.48
CA ARG A 92 18.46 19.96 55.22
C ARG A 92 17.29 20.87 55.57
N LEU A 93 16.68 20.66 56.73
CA LEU A 93 15.51 21.41 57.21
C LEU A 93 15.81 22.86 57.64
N ASP A 94 17.09 23.20 57.76
CA ASP A 94 17.64 24.52 58.08
C ASP A 94 17.78 25.43 56.84
N GLN A 95 17.70 24.86 55.63
CA GLN A 95 17.75 25.64 54.40
C GLN A 95 16.60 26.65 54.36
N ARG A 96 16.91 27.87 53.90
CA ARG A 96 15.94 28.97 53.83
C ARG A 96 15.32 29.02 52.44
N ALA A 97 13.99 29.10 52.38
CA ALA A 97 13.24 29.19 51.14
C ALA A 97 12.35 30.43 51.16
N THR A 98 12.15 31.01 49.98
CA THR A 98 11.23 32.12 49.76
C THR A 98 10.13 31.63 48.83
N VAL A 99 8.88 31.67 49.28
CA VAL A 99 7.72 31.23 48.52
C VAL A 99 6.62 32.26 48.67
N PHE A 100 6.14 32.74 47.51
CA PHE A 100 4.97 33.61 47.40
C PHE A 100 3.93 32.88 46.56
N ALA A 101 2.88 32.39 47.20
CA ALA A 101 1.75 31.73 46.54
C ALA A 101 0.47 32.37 47.07
N ARG A 102 -0.36 32.93 46.19
CA ARG A 102 -1.69 33.47 46.53
C ARG A 102 -2.75 32.67 45.78
N ASP A 103 -3.78 32.24 46.49
CA ASP A 103 -4.92 31.48 45.94
C ASP A 103 -4.50 30.30 45.04
N THR A 104 -3.39 29.67 45.39
CA THR A 104 -2.75 28.62 44.61
C THR A 104 -3.16 27.25 45.16
N ALA A 105 -3.30 26.25 44.28
CA ALA A 105 -3.48 24.88 44.75
C ALA A 105 -2.24 24.40 45.53
N ILE A 106 -2.45 23.71 46.66
CA ILE A 106 -1.36 23.20 47.51
C ILE A 106 -0.36 22.34 46.72
N ALA A 107 -0.85 21.55 45.77
CA ALA A 107 0.02 20.72 44.92
C ALA A 107 1.04 21.58 44.15
N ASP A 108 0.59 22.65 43.50
CA ASP A 108 1.44 23.50 42.66
C ASP A 108 2.40 24.35 43.50
N ALA A 109 1.93 24.83 44.67
CA ALA A 109 2.77 25.56 45.62
C ALA A 109 3.86 24.66 46.22
N LEU A 110 3.53 23.40 46.53
CA LEU A 110 4.48 22.39 46.98
C LEU A 110 5.49 22.06 45.86
N ASP A 111 5.05 21.89 44.61
CA ASP A 111 5.95 21.62 43.49
C ASP A 111 6.91 22.77 43.21
N ALA A 112 6.44 24.01 43.29
CA ALA A 112 7.29 25.20 43.19
C ALA A 112 8.32 25.27 44.33
N LEU A 113 7.91 24.98 45.57
CA LEU A 113 8.81 24.94 46.72
C LEU A 113 9.89 23.88 46.55
N LEU A 114 9.50 22.65 46.20
CA LEU A 114 10.40 21.52 46.01
C LEU A 114 11.40 21.74 44.88
N ALA A 115 10.93 22.30 43.76
CA ALA A 115 11.78 22.67 42.62
C ALA A 115 12.84 23.70 43.02
N THR A 116 12.47 24.70 43.84
CA THR A 116 13.39 25.75 44.30
C THR A 116 14.41 25.23 45.32
N SER A 117 14.03 24.29 46.18
CA SER A 117 14.89 23.73 47.23
C SER A 117 15.65 22.46 46.83
N GLN A 118 15.62 22.05 45.56
CA GLN A 118 16.20 20.77 45.08
C GLN A 118 15.73 19.55 45.88
N LEU A 119 14.46 19.54 46.29
CA LEU A 119 13.81 18.42 46.96
C LEU A 119 12.84 17.73 45.99
N ALA A 120 12.53 16.47 46.27
CA ALA A 120 11.52 15.70 45.55
C ALA A 120 10.53 15.10 46.55
N LYS A 121 9.35 14.71 46.05
CA LYS A 121 8.28 14.14 46.85
C LYS A 121 7.90 12.74 46.40
N LYS A 122 7.55 11.90 47.36
CA LYS A 122 6.88 10.62 47.17
C LYS A 122 5.58 10.63 47.97
N ILE A 123 4.48 10.31 47.31
CA ILE A 123 3.18 10.19 47.99
C ILE A 123 3.13 8.81 48.62
N LEU A 124 3.00 8.74 49.94
CA LEU A 124 2.91 7.47 50.66
C LEU A 124 1.45 7.03 50.81
N ASN A 125 0.55 7.97 51.08
CA ASN A 125 -0.88 7.76 51.25
C ASN A 125 -1.64 9.07 50.93
N GLY A 126 -2.98 9.02 50.87
CA GLY A 126 -3.81 10.18 50.53
C GLY A 126 -3.62 11.44 51.41
N ASN A 127 -2.99 11.30 52.58
CA ASN A 127 -2.68 12.40 53.49
C ASN A 127 -1.20 12.49 53.90
N THR A 128 -0.29 11.65 53.38
CA THR A 128 1.12 11.60 53.83
C THR A 128 2.08 11.64 52.65
N VAL A 129 3.08 12.53 52.72
CA VAL A 129 4.12 12.72 51.69
C VAL A 129 5.51 12.57 52.31
N LEU A 130 6.34 11.75 51.69
CA LEU A 130 7.77 11.67 51.98
C LEU A 130 8.52 12.70 51.11
N ILE A 131 9.34 13.53 51.75
CA ILE A 131 10.21 14.52 51.11
C ILE A 131 11.65 14.02 51.21
N TYR A 132 12.37 14.03 50.10
CA TYR A 132 13.76 13.57 50.02
C TYR A 132 14.59 14.47 49.11
N PRO A 133 15.93 14.52 49.25
CA PRO A 133 16.79 15.31 48.37
C PRO A 133 16.74 14.79 46.92
N ASN A 134 16.69 15.69 45.93
CA ASN A 134 16.71 15.34 44.51
C ASN A 134 18.13 14.94 44.06
N GLN A 135 18.66 13.87 44.66
CA GLN A 135 19.96 13.28 44.34
C GLN A 135 19.76 11.95 43.59
N PRO A 136 20.63 11.63 42.61
CA PRO A 136 20.45 10.43 41.77
C PRO A 136 20.31 9.12 42.55
N ASN A 137 20.98 8.99 43.70
CA ASN A 137 20.90 7.79 44.54
C ASN A 137 19.54 7.68 45.23
N LYS A 138 19.07 8.76 45.84
CA LYS A 138 17.79 8.80 46.55
C LYS A 138 16.60 8.71 45.61
N VAL A 139 16.71 9.30 44.42
CA VAL A 139 15.71 9.14 43.37
C VAL A 139 15.56 7.66 43.00
N LYS A 140 16.65 6.91 42.83
CA LYS A 140 16.57 5.45 42.57
C LYS A 140 15.92 4.66 43.70
N ASP A 141 16.16 5.04 44.95
CA ASP A 141 15.65 4.31 46.11
C ASP A 141 14.16 4.59 46.37
N TYR A 142 13.71 5.83 46.17
CA TYR A 142 12.36 6.26 46.51
C TYR A 142 11.39 6.28 45.33
N GLN A 143 11.88 6.49 44.11
CA GLN A 143 11.02 6.63 42.95
C GLN A 143 10.41 5.30 42.54
N GLU A 144 9.09 5.27 42.47
CA GLU A 144 8.37 4.08 42.08
C GLU A 144 8.44 3.89 40.57
N GLN A 145 8.74 2.67 40.17
CA GLN A 145 8.74 2.25 38.79
C GLN A 145 7.54 1.35 38.55
N VAL A 146 6.89 1.55 37.41
CA VAL A 146 5.83 0.69 36.92
C VAL A 146 6.29 0.02 35.64
N VAL A 147 5.88 -1.23 35.46
CA VAL A 147 6.08 -1.96 34.21
C VAL A 147 4.76 -1.94 33.46
N LYS A 148 4.79 -1.43 32.22
CA LYS A 148 3.65 -1.48 31.30
C LYS A 148 4.06 -2.18 30.01
N SER A 149 3.29 -3.19 29.64
CA SER A 149 3.45 -3.90 28.38
C SER A 149 2.48 -3.32 27.35
N PHE A 150 3.03 -2.91 26.21
CA PHE A 150 2.29 -2.41 25.06
C PHE A 150 2.25 -3.50 23.98
N PHE A 151 1.05 -3.91 23.57
CA PHE A 151 0.85 -4.82 22.45
C PHE A 151 0.60 -4.00 21.20
N LEU A 152 1.38 -4.25 20.14
CA LEU A 152 1.33 -3.47 18.90
C LEU A 152 0.55 -4.23 17.83
N ALA A 153 -0.38 -3.55 17.16
CA ALA A 153 -1.23 -4.15 16.13
C ALA A 153 -0.67 -3.97 14.70
N HIS A 154 0.05 -2.88 14.46
CA HIS A 154 0.45 -2.43 13.13
C HIS A 154 1.94 -2.07 13.07
N ALA A 155 2.46 -1.40 14.10
CA ALA A 155 3.86 -1.02 14.16
C ALA A 155 4.78 -2.20 14.54
N ASP A 156 6.01 -2.15 14.05
CA ASP A 156 7.07 -3.09 14.43
C ASP A 156 7.65 -2.76 15.81
N ALA A 157 7.73 -3.77 16.68
CA ALA A 157 8.19 -3.59 18.05
C ALA A 157 9.64 -3.08 18.17
N LYS A 158 10.55 -3.38 17.22
CA LYS A 158 11.93 -2.85 17.25
C LYS A 158 11.97 -1.37 16.89
N GLN A 159 11.15 -0.95 15.94
CA GLN A 159 11.02 0.47 15.59
C GLN A 159 10.44 1.27 16.76
N VAL A 160 9.38 0.77 17.39
CA VAL A 160 8.76 1.40 18.56
C VAL A 160 9.72 1.43 19.76
N MET A 161 10.50 0.38 20.01
CA MET A 161 11.55 0.38 21.04
C MET A 161 12.56 1.49 20.80
N THR A 162 13.03 1.65 19.55
CA THR A 162 13.98 2.71 19.19
C THR A 162 13.39 4.09 19.43
N LEU A 163 12.12 4.30 19.06
CA LEU A 163 11.39 5.55 19.30
C LEU A 163 11.28 5.88 20.80
N ILE A 164 10.85 4.91 21.61
CA ILE A 164 10.69 5.10 23.07
C ILE A 164 12.05 5.36 23.74
N ARG A 165 13.09 4.60 23.37
CA ARG A 165 14.44 4.77 23.94
C ARG A 165 15.03 6.13 23.61
N THR A 166 14.82 6.64 22.40
CA THR A 166 15.39 7.92 21.94
C THR A 166 14.59 9.13 22.44
N MET A 167 13.26 9.10 22.36
CA MET A 167 12.41 10.24 22.70
C MET A 167 12.12 10.33 24.20
N ALA A 168 11.77 9.21 24.85
CA ALA A 168 11.45 9.19 26.27
C ALA A 168 12.67 8.90 27.17
N ARG A 169 13.86 8.67 26.58
CA ARG A 169 15.14 8.39 27.26
C ARG A 169 15.08 7.19 28.23
N ILE A 170 14.21 6.22 27.93
CA ILE A 170 14.02 5.04 28.78
C ILE A 170 15.15 4.03 28.56
N LYS A 171 15.77 3.58 29.65
CA LYS A 171 16.87 2.61 29.61
C LYS A 171 16.37 1.17 29.49
N ASP A 172 15.35 0.84 30.28
CA ASP A 172 14.83 -0.51 30.46
C ASP A 172 13.60 -0.74 29.59
N VAL A 173 13.86 -1.07 28.32
CA VAL A 173 12.84 -1.45 27.34
C VAL A 173 13.16 -2.85 26.82
N HIS A 174 12.19 -3.75 26.90
CA HIS A 174 12.27 -5.12 26.40
C HIS A 174 11.27 -5.31 25.27
N VAL A 175 11.68 -6.06 24.25
CA VAL A 175 10.85 -6.39 23.09
C VAL A 175 10.68 -7.90 23.03
N ASP A 176 9.44 -8.35 22.83
CA ASP A 176 9.15 -9.72 22.41
C ASP A 176 8.58 -9.67 20.99
N GLU A 177 9.37 -10.18 20.05
CA GLU A 177 9.06 -10.20 18.62
C GLU A 177 7.94 -11.20 18.29
N LYS A 178 7.77 -12.28 19.07
CA LYS A 178 6.77 -13.31 18.78
C LYS A 178 5.36 -12.80 19.06
N LEU A 179 5.22 -11.98 20.09
CA LEU A 179 3.95 -11.38 20.50
C LEU A 179 3.78 -9.93 20.01
N ASN A 180 4.74 -9.41 19.23
CA ASN A 180 4.83 -8.01 18.80
C ASN A 180 4.52 -7.04 19.96
N MET A 181 5.26 -7.18 21.05
CA MET A 181 5.02 -6.41 22.29
C MET A 181 6.28 -5.71 22.78
N VAL A 182 6.08 -4.54 23.39
CA VAL A 182 7.13 -3.73 23.99
C VAL A 182 6.80 -3.54 25.48
N ALA A 183 7.65 -4.07 26.35
CA ALA A 183 7.55 -3.87 27.79
C ALA A 183 8.49 -2.74 28.22
N VAL A 184 7.93 -1.74 28.89
CA VAL A 184 8.62 -0.55 29.37
C VAL A 184 8.58 -0.53 30.89
N ARG A 185 9.73 -0.31 31.52
CA ARG A 185 9.84 -0.12 32.97
C ARG A 185 10.41 1.27 33.27
N ASP A 186 9.58 2.15 33.81
CA ASP A 186 10.01 3.49 34.22
C ASP A 186 8.98 4.09 35.21
N THR A 187 9.14 5.36 35.56
CA THR A 187 8.18 6.13 36.35
C THR A 187 6.81 6.20 35.67
N PRO A 188 5.72 6.33 36.45
CA PRO A 188 4.37 6.43 35.87
C PRO A 188 4.20 7.56 34.84
N GLU A 189 4.87 8.70 35.02
CA GLU A 189 4.81 9.85 34.10
C GLU A 189 5.48 9.53 32.76
N VAL A 190 6.67 8.94 32.79
CA VAL A 190 7.41 8.53 31.59
C VAL A 190 6.68 7.41 30.85
N VAL A 191 6.04 6.49 31.58
CA VAL A 191 5.23 5.43 30.96
C VAL A 191 3.98 5.99 30.27
N ARG A 192 3.35 7.06 30.80
CA ARG A 192 2.26 7.77 30.10
C ARG A 192 2.74 8.49 28.84
N LEU A 193 3.95 9.06 28.88
CA LEU A 193 4.56 9.64 27.69
C LEU A 193 4.83 8.56 26.62
N ALA A 194 5.40 7.42 27.03
CA ALA A 194 5.62 6.27 26.16
C ALA A 194 4.30 5.75 25.58
N GLU A 195 3.22 5.72 26.36
CA GLU A 195 1.89 5.36 25.86
C GLU A 195 1.41 6.28 24.74
N LYS A 196 1.55 7.60 24.88
CA LYS A 196 1.22 8.56 23.81
C LYS A 196 2.07 8.32 22.56
N LEU A 197 3.38 8.10 22.73
CA LEU A 197 4.31 7.79 21.63
C LEU A 197 3.91 6.51 20.89
N VAL A 198 3.58 5.45 21.63
CA VAL A 198 3.11 4.18 21.06
C VAL A 198 1.80 4.37 20.30
N GLN A 199 0.83 5.09 20.86
CA GLN A 199 -0.45 5.35 20.20
C GLN A 199 -0.30 6.14 18.89
N MET A 200 0.66 7.07 18.82
CA MET A 200 0.95 7.78 17.57
C MET A 200 1.67 6.90 16.54
N ALA A 201 2.53 5.98 16.99
CA ALA A 201 3.32 5.12 16.12
C ALA A 201 2.51 3.90 15.61
N ASP A 202 1.67 3.29 16.45
CA ASP A 202 0.88 2.09 16.15
C ASP A 202 -0.40 2.42 15.35
N ARG A 203 -0.21 3.06 14.20
CA ARG A 203 -1.30 3.38 13.26
C ARG A 203 -1.40 2.32 12.18
N PRO A 204 -2.62 2.08 11.66
CA PRO A 204 -2.79 1.14 10.57
C PRO A 204 -2.06 1.61 9.31
N ASP A 205 -1.40 0.68 8.65
CA ASP A 205 -0.81 0.92 7.33
C ASP A 205 -1.90 1.29 6.32
N ALA A 206 -1.55 2.20 5.40
CA ALA A 206 -2.38 2.46 4.24
C ALA A 206 -2.34 1.27 3.27
N GLU A 207 -3.47 1.02 2.61
CA GLU A 207 -3.62 -0.08 1.65
C GLU A 207 -4.39 0.41 0.42
N VAL A 208 -3.93 -0.06 -0.74
CA VAL A 208 -4.49 0.31 -2.04
C VAL A 208 -4.84 -0.94 -2.83
N MET A 209 -6.02 -0.93 -3.42
CA MET A 209 -6.39 -1.83 -4.50
C MET A 209 -5.99 -1.19 -5.84
N LEU A 210 -5.17 -1.87 -6.61
CA LEU A 210 -4.77 -1.45 -7.95
C LEU A 210 -5.60 -2.26 -8.95
N GLU A 211 -6.35 -1.55 -9.77
CA GLU A 211 -7.06 -2.11 -10.92
C GLU A 211 -6.27 -1.75 -12.17
N VAL A 212 -5.77 -2.74 -12.89
CA VAL A 212 -5.12 -2.52 -14.18
C VAL A 212 -6.06 -3.01 -15.26
N GLU A 213 -6.17 -2.27 -16.35
CA GLU A 213 -7.01 -2.65 -17.49
C GLU A 213 -6.18 -2.58 -18.77
N ILE A 214 -6.17 -3.69 -19.50
CA ILE A 214 -5.49 -3.83 -20.78
C ILE A 214 -6.55 -4.15 -21.82
N MET A 215 -6.67 -3.27 -22.80
CA MET A 215 -7.57 -3.46 -23.94
C MET A 215 -6.76 -3.50 -25.23
N GLU A 216 -6.87 -4.59 -25.98
CA GLU A 216 -6.29 -4.74 -27.31
C GLU A 216 -7.39 -5.04 -28.34
N VAL A 217 -7.50 -4.20 -29.35
CA VAL A 217 -8.43 -4.36 -30.48
C VAL A 217 -7.61 -4.58 -31.74
N LYS A 218 -7.80 -5.73 -32.39
CA LYS A 218 -7.11 -6.11 -33.63
C LYS A 218 -8.12 -6.33 -34.74
N ARG A 219 -8.02 -5.53 -35.79
CA ARG A 219 -8.82 -5.61 -37.02
C ARG A 219 -7.93 -6.03 -38.18
N ASN A 220 -8.29 -7.12 -38.84
CA ASN A 220 -7.66 -7.57 -40.08
C ASN A 220 -8.70 -7.63 -41.18
N ARG A 221 -8.42 -7.02 -42.32
CA ARG A 221 -9.23 -7.10 -43.53
C ARG A 221 -8.36 -7.46 -44.71
N LEU A 222 -8.68 -8.56 -45.37
CA LEU A 222 -8.02 -9.01 -46.59
C LEU A 222 -9.04 -9.05 -47.72
N GLN A 223 -8.72 -8.42 -48.85
CA GLN A 223 -9.52 -8.45 -50.05
C GLN A 223 -8.64 -8.86 -51.22
N ASP A 224 -8.91 -10.03 -51.81
CA ASP A 224 -8.19 -10.60 -52.95
C ASP A 224 -9.19 -10.86 -54.07
N LEU A 225 -9.20 -9.95 -55.04
CA LEU A 225 -10.18 -9.92 -56.13
C LEU A 225 -9.47 -9.83 -57.48
N GLY A 226 -9.78 -10.76 -58.37
CA GLY A 226 -9.46 -10.65 -59.78
C GLY A 226 -9.06 -11.97 -60.43
N VAL A 227 -8.49 -11.87 -61.64
CA VAL A 227 -8.09 -13.02 -62.44
C VAL A 227 -6.58 -13.12 -62.43
N GLN A 228 -6.06 -14.23 -61.92
CA GLN A 228 -4.65 -14.57 -61.98
C GLN A 228 -4.36 -15.20 -63.35
N TRP A 229 -3.75 -14.41 -64.22
CA TRP A 229 -3.28 -14.85 -65.52
C TRP A 229 -1.93 -15.57 -65.38
N PRO A 230 -1.64 -16.58 -66.23
CA PRO A 230 -0.35 -17.27 -66.22
C PRO A 230 0.80 -16.29 -66.46
N SER A 231 1.78 -16.26 -65.55
CA SER A 231 2.98 -15.42 -65.65
C SER A 231 4.11 -16.07 -66.46
N GLN A 232 3.96 -17.35 -66.80
CA GLN A 232 4.92 -18.14 -67.55
C GLN A 232 4.20 -19.04 -68.53
N PHE A 233 4.80 -19.18 -69.73
CA PHE A 233 4.34 -20.10 -70.77
C PHE A 233 5.37 -21.22 -70.86
N SER A 234 4.95 -22.47 -70.66
CA SER A 234 5.84 -23.60 -70.90
C SER A 234 5.76 -23.97 -72.38
N VAL A 235 6.81 -23.63 -73.10
CA VAL A 235 6.90 -23.88 -74.54
C VAL A 235 7.18 -25.35 -74.86
N LEU A 236 7.51 -26.19 -73.87
CA LEU A 236 7.76 -27.62 -74.07
C LEU A 236 7.55 -28.43 -72.77
N ASN A 237 6.36 -29.01 -72.59
CA ASN A 237 6.10 -30.03 -71.58
C ASN A 237 6.12 -31.42 -72.25
N LEU A 238 7.31 -32.01 -72.39
CA LEU A 238 7.45 -33.26 -73.14
C LEU A 238 7.48 -34.46 -72.19
N GLY A 239 6.38 -35.20 -72.14
CA GLY A 239 6.36 -36.55 -71.59
C GLY A 239 7.16 -37.48 -72.50
N THR A 240 8.37 -37.88 -72.09
CA THR A 240 9.14 -38.85 -72.85
C THR A 240 8.55 -40.24 -72.59
N THR A 241 8.01 -40.87 -73.63
CA THR A 241 7.61 -42.28 -73.59
C THR A 241 8.82 -43.12 -73.95
N THR A 242 9.41 -43.80 -72.97
CA THR A 242 10.56 -44.67 -73.20
C THR A 242 10.07 -46.06 -73.58
N THR A 243 10.14 -46.37 -74.87
CA THR A 243 9.95 -47.71 -75.41
C THR A 243 11.26 -48.47 -75.32
N THR A 244 11.34 -49.46 -74.44
CA THR A 244 12.47 -50.39 -74.37
C THR A 244 12.07 -51.71 -75.03
N THR A 245 12.84 -52.11 -76.04
CA THR A 245 12.70 -53.42 -76.70
C THR A 245 13.47 -54.46 -75.92
N VAL A 246 12.78 -55.44 -75.34
CA VAL A 246 13.40 -56.54 -74.59
C VAL A 246 13.28 -57.82 -75.42
N GLY A 247 14.38 -58.23 -76.07
CA GLY A 247 14.44 -59.46 -76.85
C GLY A 247 13.55 -59.47 -78.09
N THR A 248 13.61 -60.58 -78.84
CA THR A 248 13.02 -60.79 -80.18
C THR A 248 11.56 -60.32 -80.31
N GLY A 249 11.39 -59.06 -80.71
CA GLY A 249 10.14 -58.50 -81.25
C GLY A 249 9.15 -57.89 -80.25
N VAL A 250 9.43 -57.89 -78.93
CA VAL A 250 8.49 -57.33 -77.94
C VAL A 250 8.95 -55.94 -77.49
N SER A 251 8.17 -54.91 -77.85
CA SER A 251 8.38 -53.52 -77.41
C SER A 251 7.53 -53.25 -76.17
N VAL A 252 8.16 -52.97 -75.02
CA VAL A 252 7.46 -52.55 -73.81
C VAL A 252 7.47 -51.03 -73.74
N THR A 253 6.28 -50.44 -73.74
CA THR A 253 6.10 -48.99 -73.63
C THR A 253 5.84 -48.65 -72.17
N THR A 254 6.83 -48.07 -71.48
CA THR A 254 6.65 -47.62 -70.09
C THR A 254 6.15 -46.18 -70.10
N GLY A 255 5.14 -45.88 -69.28
CA GLY A 255 4.37 -44.62 -69.33
C GLY A 255 5.21 -43.34 -69.25
N ALA A 256 4.67 -42.26 -69.85
CA ALA A 256 5.32 -40.97 -70.02
C ALA A 256 5.84 -40.38 -68.70
N GLN A 257 7.15 -40.14 -68.62
CA GLN A 257 7.78 -39.37 -67.54
C GLN A 257 7.99 -37.93 -68.01
N VAL A 258 7.63 -36.95 -67.19
CA VAL A 258 7.85 -35.52 -67.47
C VAL A 258 9.32 -35.21 -67.22
N SER A 259 10.10 -34.98 -68.29
CA SER A 259 11.52 -34.64 -68.18
C SER A 259 11.71 -33.13 -68.22
N ASN A 260 12.44 -32.58 -67.24
CA ASN A 260 12.76 -31.15 -67.16
C ASN A 260 14.06 -30.78 -67.91
N GLN A 261 14.69 -31.74 -68.61
CA GLN A 261 15.92 -31.55 -69.36
C GLN A 261 15.66 -31.61 -70.88
N LEU A 262 15.91 -30.49 -71.57
CA LEU A 262 15.71 -30.36 -73.01
C LEU A 262 16.87 -31.02 -73.78
N THR A 263 16.56 -32.03 -74.59
CA THR A 263 17.53 -32.73 -75.47
C THR A 263 17.23 -32.47 -76.95
N LEU A 264 18.21 -32.66 -77.83
CA LEU A 264 18.03 -32.49 -79.28
C LEU A 264 16.98 -33.46 -79.86
N ASN A 265 16.75 -34.61 -79.22
CA ASN A 265 15.71 -35.57 -79.62
C ASN A 265 14.31 -35.08 -79.24
N SER A 266 14.16 -34.41 -78.09
CA SER A 266 12.90 -33.78 -77.68
C SER A 266 12.47 -32.62 -78.58
N LEU A 267 13.40 -31.98 -79.29
CA LEU A 267 13.11 -30.93 -80.28
C LEU A 267 12.57 -31.48 -81.61
N LYS A 268 12.76 -32.77 -81.90
CA LYS A 268 12.30 -33.40 -83.15
C LYS A 268 10.84 -33.87 -83.08
N ASN A 269 10.34 -34.17 -81.89
CA ASN A 269 9.01 -34.75 -81.67
C ASN A 269 8.05 -33.75 -80.97
N ILE A 270 8.05 -32.50 -81.44
CA ILE A 270 7.16 -31.45 -80.92
C ILE A 270 5.77 -31.65 -81.54
N THR A 271 4.78 -31.92 -80.70
CA THR A 271 3.36 -32.09 -81.09
C THR A 271 2.50 -31.02 -80.40
N ASP A 272 1.25 -30.83 -80.82
CA ASP A 272 0.31 -29.87 -80.19
C ASP A 272 0.18 -30.06 -78.67
N SER A 273 0.27 -31.30 -78.18
CA SER A 273 0.28 -31.64 -76.75
C SER A 273 1.54 -31.21 -75.99
N SER A 274 2.58 -30.75 -76.68
CA SER A 274 3.86 -30.34 -76.06
C SER A 274 3.87 -28.87 -75.63
N VAL A 275 2.91 -28.05 -76.07
CA VAL A 275 2.78 -26.65 -75.68
C VAL A 275 1.62 -26.53 -74.68
N ALA A 276 1.90 -26.09 -73.46
CA ALA A 276 0.89 -25.98 -72.41
C ALA A 276 0.81 -24.54 -71.88
N ILE A 277 -0.40 -23.98 -71.90
CA ILE A 277 -0.75 -22.73 -71.22
C ILE A 277 -1.51 -23.11 -69.96
N ASN A 278 -1.02 -22.66 -68.80
CA ASN A 278 -1.72 -22.89 -67.54
C ASN A 278 -3.09 -22.16 -67.56
N THR A 279 -4.11 -22.72 -66.92
CA THR A 279 -5.45 -22.11 -66.89
C THR A 279 -5.46 -20.90 -65.96
N ALA A 280 -6.17 -19.84 -66.37
CA ALA A 280 -6.41 -18.69 -65.50
C ALA A 280 -7.27 -19.08 -64.29
N VAL A 281 -6.93 -18.54 -63.13
CA VAL A 281 -7.66 -18.79 -61.88
C VAL A 281 -8.33 -17.50 -61.43
N ILE A 282 -9.57 -17.59 -60.97
CA ILE A 282 -10.33 -16.44 -60.49
C ILE A 282 -10.34 -16.46 -58.96
N ASN A 283 -9.82 -15.40 -58.34
CA ASN A 283 -9.87 -15.18 -56.89
C ASN A 283 -11.00 -14.22 -56.54
N LEU A 284 -11.98 -14.70 -55.77
CA LEU A 284 -13.03 -13.89 -55.14
C LEU A 284 -13.01 -14.14 -53.63
N LYS A 285 -12.08 -13.49 -52.93
CA LYS A 285 -11.91 -13.68 -51.49
C LYS A 285 -11.96 -12.34 -50.77
N LYS A 286 -12.79 -12.27 -49.72
CA LYS A 286 -12.83 -11.13 -48.80
C LYS A 286 -12.98 -11.65 -47.38
N ASP A 287 -11.92 -11.52 -46.60
CA ASP A 287 -11.89 -11.89 -45.19
C ASP A 287 -11.91 -10.62 -44.33
N ALA A 288 -12.65 -10.67 -43.23
CA ALA A 288 -12.62 -9.67 -42.19
C ALA A 288 -12.60 -10.37 -40.84
N SER A 289 -11.71 -9.94 -39.95
CA SER A 289 -11.54 -10.47 -38.59
C SER A 289 -11.40 -9.31 -37.62
N ASP A 290 -12.11 -9.39 -36.49
CA ASP A 290 -12.06 -8.42 -35.41
C ASP A 290 -11.88 -9.19 -34.09
N VAL A 291 -10.87 -8.82 -33.32
CA VAL A 291 -10.50 -9.48 -32.06
C VAL A 291 -10.40 -8.41 -30.99
N ASN A 292 -11.13 -8.60 -29.89
CA ASN A 292 -11.05 -7.75 -28.70
C ASN A 292 -10.56 -8.57 -27.51
N LEU A 293 -9.49 -8.10 -26.87
CA LEU A 293 -8.90 -8.69 -25.68
C LEU A 293 -9.00 -7.68 -24.54
N LEU A 294 -9.66 -8.07 -23.45
CA LEU A 294 -9.75 -7.30 -22.21
C LEU A 294 -9.19 -8.11 -21.05
N ALA A 295 -8.21 -7.57 -20.34
CA ALA A 295 -7.71 -8.13 -19.09
C ALA A 295 -7.83 -7.09 -17.97
N ASN A 296 -8.44 -7.48 -16.84
CA ASN A 296 -8.64 -6.63 -15.66
C ASN A 296 -8.11 -7.31 -14.37
N PRO A 297 -6.78 -7.44 -14.20
CA PRO A 297 -6.21 -7.89 -12.94
C PRO A 297 -6.44 -6.86 -11.82
N ARG A 298 -6.72 -7.37 -10.61
CA ARG A 298 -6.93 -6.55 -9.40
C ARG A 298 -6.00 -7.04 -8.30
N ILE A 299 -5.27 -6.13 -7.67
CA ILE A 299 -4.39 -6.49 -6.56
C ILE A 299 -4.46 -5.49 -5.42
N ARG A 300 -4.60 -6.01 -4.20
CA ARG A 300 -4.47 -5.24 -2.96
C ARG A 300 -3.03 -5.30 -2.46
N VAL A 301 -2.44 -4.13 -2.20
CA VAL A 301 -1.06 -4.02 -1.72
C VAL A 301 -1.00 -3.00 -0.58
N LYS A 302 -0.15 -3.27 0.41
CA LYS A 302 0.21 -2.32 1.47
C LYS A 302 1.08 -1.20 0.90
N SER A 303 0.96 -0.01 1.47
CA SER A 303 1.82 1.12 1.12
C SER A 303 3.29 0.78 1.38
N ARG A 304 4.16 1.12 0.42
CA ARG A 304 5.62 0.84 0.38
C ARG A 304 6.02 -0.63 0.31
N GLU A 305 5.08 -1.54 0.08
CA GLU A 305 5.37 -2.95 -0.14
C GLU A 305 5.34 -3.30 -1.62
N LYS A 306 6.25 -4.17 -2.03
CA LYS A 306 6.31 -4.67 -3.42
C LYS A 306 5.41 -5.87 -3.56
N ALA A 307 4.53 -5.83 -4.56
CA ALA A 307 3.76 -6.99 -4.97
C ALA A 307 4.11 -7.41 -6.40
N LYS A 308 4.18 -8.72 -6.62
CA LYS A 308 4.42 -9.33 -7.92
C LYS A 308 3.29 -10.28 -8.23
N VAL A 309 2.70 -10.13 -9.40
CA VAL A 309 1.63 -10.98 -9.88
C VAL A 309 2.02 -11.53 -11.24
N HIS A 310 1.91 -12.85 -11.39
CA HIS A 310 2.10 -13.50 -12.67
C HIS A 310 0.88 -14.37 -12.96
N ILE A 311 0.23 -14.11 -14.09
CA ILE A 311 -0.92 -14.86 -14.59
C ILE A 311 -0.59 -15.30 -16.01
N GLY A 312 -0.39 -16.59 -16.21
CA GLY A 312 0.07 -17.09 -17.50
C GLY A 312 0.38 -18.58 -17.48
N ASP A 313 0.81 -19.06 -18.63
CA ASP A 313 1.23 -20.44 -18.86
C ASP A 313 2.75 -20.52 -19.01
N LYS A 314 3.33 -21.65 -18.58
CA LYS A 314 4.74 -21.95 -18.82
C LYS A 314 4.87 -22.85 -20.03
N VAL A 315 5.42 -22.31 -21.10
CA VAL A 315 5.55 -23.04 -22.37
C VAL A 315 6.93 -23.69 -22.44
N PRO A 316 7.02 -25.02 -22.61
CA PRO A 316 8.30 -25.69 -22.79
C PRO A 316 8.85 -25.44 -24.20
N VAL A 317 10.10 -25.00 -24.26
CA VAL A 317 10.90 -24.86 -25.47
C VAL A 317 11.98 -25.94 -25.43
N ILE A 318 11.86 -26.91 -26.34
CA ILE A 318 12.83 -28.00 -26.46
C ILE A 318 13.98 -27.50 -27.32
N THR A 319 15.19 -27.54 -26.80
CA THR A 319 16.43 -27.23 -27.54
C THR A 319 17.18 -28.54 -27.76
N SER A 320 17.27 -28.97 -29.01
CA SER A 320 18.07 -30.13 -29.41
C SER A 320 19.48 -29.67 -29.77
N ASN A 321 20.50 -30.17 -29.08
CA ASN A 321 21.89 -29.93 -29.42
C ASN A 321 22.50 -31.24 -29.95
N VAL A 322 23.03 -31.22 -31.17
CA VAL A 322 23.69 -32.38 -31.77
C VAL A 322 25.20 -32.24 -31.52
N THR A 323 25.75 -33.10 -30.67
CA THR A 323 27.20 -33.16 -30.47
C THR A 323 27.87 -33.76 -31.70
N SER A 324 29.13 -33.38 -31.97
CA SER A 324 29.94 -33.83 -33.13
C SER A 324 30.02 -35.37 -33.30
N THR A 325 29.71 -36.12 -32.24
CA THR A 325 29.64 -37.60 -32.20
C THR A 325 28.29 -38.18 -32.65
N GLY A 326 27.33 -37.37 -33.09
CA GLY A 326 26.02 -37.82 -33.57
C GLY A 326 24.98 -38.13 -32.48
N VAL A 327 25.28 -37.83 -31.22
CA VAL A 327 24.32 -37.95 -30.11
C VAL A 327 23.47 -36.66 -30.06
N THR A 328 22.15 -36.82 -30.12
CA THR A 328 21.21 -35.70 -29.92
C THR A 328 20.85 -35.61 -28.45
N SER A 329 21.16 -34.48 -27.82
CA SER A 329 20.74 -34.17 -26.45
C SER A 329 19.63 -33.14 -26.48
N GLU A 330 18.50 -33.44 -25.87
CA GLU A 330 17.36 -32.52 -25.75
C GLU A 330 17.35 -31.89 -24.35
N SER A 331 17.30 -30.56 -24.31
CA SER A 331 17.11 -29.79 -23.08
C SER A 331 15.78 -29.05 -23.16
N VAL A 332 14.99 -29.11 -22.08
CA VAL A 332 13.70 -28.41 -22.00
C VAL A 332 13.87 -27.15 -21.16
N ALA A 333 13.66 -25.98 -21.77
CA ALA A 333 13.61 -24.69 -21.09
C ALA A 333 12.16 -24.20 -21.02
N TYR A 334 11.72 -23.62 -19.91
CA TYR A 334 10.37 -23.07 -19.79
C TYR A 334 10.39 -21.56 -19.99
N LEU A 335 9.48 -21.07 -20.83
CA LEU A 335 9.25 -19.64 -21.03
C LEU A 335 7.91 -19.27 -20.40
N ASP A 336 7.92 -18.26 -19.54
CA ASP A 336 6.72 -17.73 -18.90
C ASP A 336 5.97 -16.83 -19.92
N VAL A 337 4.71 -17.17 -20.22
CA VAL A 337 3.87 -16.42 -21.16
C VAL A 337 2.60 -15.99 -20.46
N GLY A 338 2.33 -14.69 -20.44
CA GLY A 338 1.12 -14.13 -19.87
C GLY A 338 1.35 -12.73 -19.34
N LEU A 339 0.57 -12.35 -18.34
CA LEU A 339 0.67 -11.07 -17.65
C LEU A 339 1.63 -11.19 -16.47
N LYS A 340 2.59 -10.28 -16.39
CA LYS A 340 3.44 -10.04 -15.23
C LYS A 340 3.26 -8.59 -14.78
N LEU A 341 2.89 -8.41 -13.52
CA LEU A 341 2.65 -7.10 -12.91
C LEU A 341 3.48 -6.99 -11.64
N ASP A 342 4.45 -6.08 -11.65
CA ASP A 342 5.27 -5.69 -10.52
C ASP A 342 4.83 -4.28 -10.08
N VAL A 343 4.31 -4.14 -8.86
CA VAL A 343 3.77 -2.88 -8.36
C VAL A 343 4.29 -2.56 -6.96
N GLU A 344 4.58 -1.29 -6.73
CA GLU A 344 4.99 -0.74 -5.45
C GLU A 344 4.24 0.59 -5.25
N PRO A 345 3.08 0.58 -4.57
CA PRO A 345 2.33 1.80 -4.30
C PRO A 345 2.82 2.49 -3.03
N GLN A 346 2.74 3.81 -3.01
CA GLN A 346 2.99 4.65 -1.86
C GLN A 346 1.83 5.64 -1.72
N VAL A 347 1.08 5.50 -0.63
CA VAL A 347 -0.03 6.40 -0.29
C VAL A 347 0.51 7.62 0.44
N GLY A 348 0.20 8.80 -0.09
CA GLY A 348 0.45 10.09 0.55
C GLY A 348 -0.66 10.46 1.53
N LEU A 349 -0.33 11.34 2.49
CA LEU A 349 -1.30 11.87 3.45
C LEU A 349 -2.41 12.69 2.77
N ASP A 350 -2.12 13.26 1.61
CA ASP A 350 -3.06 14.09 0.83
C ASP A 350 -4.09 13.26 0.03
N GLY A 351 -4.05 11.93 0.15
CA GLY A 351 -4.95 11.02 -0.59
C GLY A 351 -4.49 10.68 -2.01
N ASP A 352 -3.29 11.12 -2.40
CA ASP A 352 -2.67 10.71 -3.65
C ASP A 352 -1.89 9.41 -3.48
N VAL A 353 -1.86 8.58 -4.53
CA VAL A 353 -1.10 7.34 -4.59
C VAL A 353 -0.03 7.46 -5.66
N THR A 354 1.24 7.39 -5.24
CA THR A 354 2.38 7.25 -6.14
C THR A 354 2.60 5.76 -6.40
N ILE A 355 2.58 5.32 -7.65
CA ILE A 355 2.72 3.93 -8.02
C ILE A 355 3.95 3.79 -8.90
N LYS A 356 4.89 2.94 -8.47
CA LYS A 356 5.91 2.40 -9.35
C LYS A 356 5.37 1.09 -9.92
N VAL A 357 5.16 1.06 -11.24
CA VAL A 357 4.58 -0.07 -11.95
C VAL A 357 5.55 -0.55 -13.02
N GLY A 358 5.74 -1.86 -13.07
CA GLY A 358 6.30 -2.58 -14.20
C GLY A 358 5.30 -3.62 -14.65
N MET A 359 4.92 -3.57 -15.91
CA MET A 359 3.95 -4.48 -16.48
C MET A 359 4.48 -5.07 -17.78
N GLU A 360 4.35 -6.37 -17.92
CA GLU A 360 4.68 -7.10 -19.13
C GLU A 360 3.50 -8.00 -19.52
N VAL A 361 3.06 -7.90 -20.76
CA VAL A 361 2.03 -8.75 -21.35
C VAL A 361 2.64 -9.51 -22.49
N SER A 362 2.70 -10.83 -22.33
CA SER A 362 3.29 -11.75 -23.30
C SER A 362 2.22 -12.69 -23.85
N ASN A 363 2.20 -12.88 -25.17
CA ASN A 363 1.29 -13.81 -25.84
C ASN A 363 2.01 -14.61 -26.94
N ILE A 364 1.59 -15.86 -27.16
CA ILE A 364 2.10 -16.69 -28.25
C ILE A 364 1.50 -16.20 -29.56
N VAL A 365 2.34 -15.71 -30.48
CA VAL A 365 1.89 -15.16 -31.77
C VAL A 365 1.81 -16.25 -32.83
N ARG A 366 2.81 -17.14 -32.89
CA ARG A 366 2.82 -18.30 -33.78
C ARG A 366 3.75 -19.39 -33.28
N GLU A 367 3.44 -20.62 -33.66
CA GLU A 367 4.34 -21.76 -33.59
C GLU A 367 5.22 -21.77 -34.84
N VAL A 368 6.52 -21.97 -34.65
CA VAL A 368 7.52 -22.07 -35.72
C VAL A 368 8.14 -23.45 -35.60
N LYS A 369 8.03 -24.25 -36.65
CA LYS A 369 8.76 -25.52 -36.71
C LYS A 369 10.14 -25.26 -37.29
N SER A 370 11.18 -25.63 -36.54
CA SER A 370 12.56 -25.62 -37.03
C SER A 370 12.74 -26.67 -38.14
N ALA A 371 13.79 -26.52 -38.96
CA ALA A 371 14.14 -27.47 -40.01
C ALA A 371 14.38 -28.91 -39.47
N THR A 372 14.72 -29.03 -38.19
CA THR A 372 14.90 -30.28 -37.44
C THR A 372 13.58 -30.89 -36.92
N GLY A 373 12.43 -30.27 -37.17
CA GLY A 373 11.12 -30.71 -36.68
C GLY A 373 10.76 -30.23 -35.26
N THR A 374 11.69 -29.55 -34.58
CA THR A 374 11.48 -29.00 -33.23
C THR A 374 10.48 -27.84 -33.25
N LEU A 375 9.49 -27.88 -32.36
CA LEU A 375 8.49 -26.82 -32.20
C LEU A 375 9.07 -25.68 -31.34
N THR A 376 9.15 -24.46 -31.89
CA THR A 376 9.47 -23.24 -31.15
C THR A 376 8.34 -22.21 -31.28
N TYR A 377 8.37 -21.16 -30.47
CA TYR A 377 7.28 -20.20 -30.36
C TYR A 377 7.80 -18.78 -30.59
N GLN A 378 7.09 -18.00 -31.41
CA GLN A 378 7.29 -16.56 -31.46
C GLN A 378 6.40 -15.91 -30.40
N LEU A 379 7.03 -15.21 -29.45
CA LEU A 379 6.36 -14.47 -28.39
C LEU A 379 6.22 -13.00 -28.78
N GLY A 380 5.01 -12.45 -28.63
CA GLY A 380 4.79 -11.01 -28.62
C GLY A 380 4.83 -10.54 -27.18
N SER A 381 5.67 -9.56 -26.86
CA SER A 381 5.75 -8.97 -25.52
C SER A 381 5.51 -7.46 -25.60
N ARG A 382 4.70 -6.95 -24.68
CA ARG A 382 4.36 -5.53 -24.51
C ARG A 382 4.77 -5.15 -23.09
N ASN A 383 5.70 -4.22 -22.94
CA ASN A 383 6.26 -3.86 -21.65
C ASN A 383 6.10 -2.36 -21.36
N ALA A 384 5.68 -2.01 -20.16
CA ALA A 384 5.58 -0.64 -19.67
C ALA A 384 6.12 -0.55 -18.23
N ASN A 385 7.18 0.25 -18.04
CA ASN A 385 7.76 0.55 -16.74
C ASN A 385 7.68 2.06 -16.48
N THR A 386 6.96 2.48 -15.45
CA THR A 386 6.80 3.91 -15.15
C THR A 386 6.53 4.16 -13.66
N VAL A 387 6.64 5.42 -13.26
CA VAL A 387 6.24 5.92 -11.95
C VAL A 387 5.25 7.04 -12.18
N LEU A 388 4.06 6.91 -11.61
CA LEU A 388 2.97 7.87 -11.74
C LEU A 388 2.37 8.21 -10.39
N ARG A 389 1.72 9.36 -10.28
CA ARG A 389 0.99 9.81 -9.10
C ARG A 389 -0.45 10.08 -9.51
N LEU A 390 -1.38 9.45 -8.80
CA LEU A 390 -2.81 9.45 -9.10
C LEU A 390 -3.62 9.79 -7.87
N ARG A 391 -4.79 10.39 -8.06
CA ARG A 391 -5.79 10.49 -6.99
C ARG A 391 -6.52 9.17 -6.79
N ASP A 392 -7.13 9.02 -5.62
CA ASP A 392 -8.01 7.89 -5.34
C ASP A 392 -9.16 7.80 -6.37
N GLY A 393 -9.31 6.65 -7.02
CA GLY A 393 -10.31 6.39 -8.05
C GLY A 393 -10.02 7.00 -9.43
N GLU A 394 -8.89 7.69 -9.61
CA GLU A 394 -8.51 8.29 -10.89
C GLU A 394 -7.92 7.23 -11.84
N THR A 395 -8.55 7.04 -13.00
CA THR A 395 -8.01 6.19 -14.06
C THR A 395 -7.06 6.98 -14.94
N GLN A 396 -5.82 6.50 -15.08
CA GLN A 396 -4.84 7.08 -16.00
C GLN A 396 -4.35 6.07 -17.01
N VAL A 397 -4.17 6.54 -18.24
CA VAL A 397 -3.55 5.79 -19.33
C VAL A 397 -2.04 5.74 -19.10
N LEU A 398 -1.51 4.54 -18.89
CA LEU A 398 -0.08 4.27 -18.73
C LEU A 398 0.65 4.36 -20.07
N ALA A 399 0.06 3.73 -21.09
CA ALA A 399 0.62 3.63 -22.43
C ALA A 399 -0.50 3.30 -23.43
N GLY A 400 -0.30 3.73 -24.68
CA GLY A 400 -1.15 3.37 -25.80
C GLY A 400 -0.32 3.20 -27.08
N LEU A 401 -0.74 2.28 -27.94
CA LEU A 401 -0.12 2.05 -29.24
C LEU A 401 -1.21 1.84 -30.29
N ILE A 402 -1.13 2.58 -31.38
CA ILE A 402 -1.94 2.35 -32.57
C ILE A 402 -0.97 1.99 -33.69
N SER A 403 -1.16 0.81 -34.28
CA SER A 403 -0.40 0.32 -35.42
C SER A 403 -1.38 0.08 -36.56
N ASP A 404 -1.16 0.75 -37.69
CA ASP A 404 -1.96 0.63 -38.90
C ASP A 404 -1.03 0.28 -40.06
N GLU A 405 -1.25 -0.89 -40.67
CA GLU A 405 -0.48 -1.40 -41.79
C GLU A 405 -1.40 -1.68 -42.97
N ASP A 406 -1.22 -0.93 -44.05
CA ASP A 406 -1.93 -1.10 -45.33
C ASP A 406 -0.95 -1.62 -46.39
N ARG A 407 -1.29 -2.78 -46.98
CA ARG A 407 -0.55 -3.41 -48.07
C ARG A 407 -1.48 -3.60 -49.26
N ALA A 408 -1.29 -2.79 -50.28
CA ALA A 408 -1.93 -2.97 -51.58
C ALA A 408 -0.94 -3.56 -52.58
N GLY A 409 -1.35 -4.63 -53.26
CA GLY A 409 -0.60 -5.29 -54.33
C GLY A 409 -1.50 -5.55 -55.52
N ALA A 410 -0.98 -5.35 -56.73
CA ALA A 410 -1.71 -5.65 -57.95
C ALA A 410 -0.82 -6.42 -58.93
N SER A 411 -1.32 -7.55 -59.43
CA SER A 411 -0.72 -8.28 -60.54
C SER A 411 -1.60 -8.09 -61.77
N LYS A 412 -1.03 -7.65 -62.89
CA LYS A 412 -1.79 -7.31 -64.09
C LYS A 412 -1.08 -7.77 -65.35
N VAL A 413 -1.85 -8.12 -66.38
CA VAL A 413 -1.33 -8.38 -67.72
C VAL A 413 -0.88 -7.05 -68.34
N PRO A 414 0.39 -6.89 -68.75
CA PRO A 414 0.85 -5.66 -69.39
C PRO A 414 -0.01 -5.29 -70.61
N GLY A 415 -0.41 -4.02 -70.72
CA GLY A 415 -1.30 -3.54 -71.77
C GLY A 415 -2.78 -3.73 -71.44
N LEU A 416 -3.25 -4.98 -71.35
CA LEU A 416 -4.69 -5.26 -71.13
C LEU A 416 -5.18 -4.87 -69.73
N GLY A 417 -4.32 -4.97 -68.71
CA GLY A 417 -4.64 -4.60 -67.33
C GLY A 417 -4.73 -3.08 -67.10
N ASP A 418 -4.22 -2.26 -68.00
CA ASP A 418 -4.24 -0.80 -67.90
C ASP A 418 -5.43 -0.15 -68.61
N LEU A 419 -6.23 -0.94 -69.34
CA LEU A 419 -7.39 -0.42 -70.07
C LEU A 419 -8.51 0.00 -69.10
N PRO A 420 -9.14 1.17 -69.32
CA PRO A 420 -10.29 1.57 -68.53
C PRO A 420 -11.43 0.55 -68.71
N ILE A 421 -12.18 0.29 -67.64
CA ILE A 421 -13.34 -0.63 -67.57
C ILE A 421 -12.95 -2.12 -67.63
N ILE A 422 -12.24 -2.57 -68.66
CA ILE A 422 -11.91 -3.99 -68.85
C ILE A 422 -10.63 -4.44 -68.14
N GLY A 423 -9.77 -3.51 -67.72
CA GLY A 423 -8.52 -3.83 -67.03
C GLY A 423 -8.71 -4.66 -65.75
N ARG A 424 -9.86 -4.54 -65.08
CA ARG A 424 -10.20 -5.34 -63.89
C ARG A 424 -10.38 -6.84 -64.16
N LEU A 425 -10.67 -7.24 -65.40
CA LEU A 425 -10.70 -8.65 -65.83
C LEU A 425 -9.30 -9.20 -66.11
N PHE A 426 -8.33 -8.30 -66.28
CA PHE A 426 -6.93 -8.60 -66.59
C PHE A 426 -5.96 -8.26 -65.45
N SER A 427 -6.51 -8.02 -64.24
CA SER A 427 -5.75 -7.74 -63.03
C SER A 427 -6.27 -8.56 -61.84
N SER A 428 -5.38 -8.80 -60.87
CA SER A 428 -5.66 -9.38 -59.56
C SER A 428 -5.14 -8.40 -58.50
N ASN A 429 -6.05 -7.83 -57.72
CA ASN A 429 -5.72 -6.88 -56.66
C ASN A 429 -5.85 -7.57 -55.30
N ARG A 430 -4.84 -7.37 -54.46
CA ARG A 430 -4.74 -7.89 -53.11
C ARG A 430 -4.48 -6.73 -52.16
N ASP A 431 -5.51 -6.38 -51.40
CA ASP A 431 -5.47 -5.31 -50.40
C ASP A 431 -5.58 -5.94 -49.01
N GLU A 432 -4.61 -5.67 -48.15
CA GLU A 432 -4.53 -6.18 -46.78
C GLU A 432 -4.37 -5.01 -45.81
N LEU A 433 -5.33 -4.85 -44.89
CA LEU A 433 -5.32 -3.83 -43.84
C LEU A 433 -5.28 -4.52 -42.47
N ASN A 434 -4.22 -4.25 -41.72
CA ASN A 434 -3.98 -4.75 -40.38
C ASN A 434 -3.89 -3.57 -39.41
N LYS A 435 -4.91 -3.43 -38.56
CA LYS A 435 -4.97 -2.38 -37.54
C LYS A 435 -4.99 -2.98 -36.13
N THR A 436 -4.10 -2.52 -35.26
CA THR A 436 -3.99 -2.95 -33.86
C THR A 436 -3.96 -1.73 -32.95
N GLU A 437 -4.87 -1.67 -31.98
CA GLU A 437 -4.95 -0.62 -30.97
C GLU A 437 -4.80 -1.25 -29.59
N ILE A 438 -3.88 -0.73 -28.78
CA ILE A 438 -3.63 -1.21 -27.43
C ILE A 438 -3.68 -0.02 -26.48
N ILE A 439 -4.43 -0.16 -25.39
CA ILE A 439 -4.54 0.83 -24.32
C ILE A 439 -4.30 0.12 -22.99
N LEU A 440 -3.41 0.68 -22.18
CA LEU A 440 -3.10 0.20 -20.85
C LEU A 440 -3.46 1.29 -19.85
N THR A 441 -4.33 0.99 -18.89
CA THR A 441 -4.75 1.94 -17.86
C THR A 441 -4.60 1.34 -16.47
N ILE A 442 -4.49 2.22 -15.47
CA ILE A 442 -4.44 1.85 -14.06
C ILE A 442 -5.30 2.80 -13.24
N THR A 443 -6.01 2.24 -12.27
CA THR A 443 -6.86 2.97 -11.34
C THR A 443 -6.56 2.49 -9.92
N PRO A 444 -5.99 3.32 -9.04
CA PRO A 444 -5.88 3.02 -7.63
C PRO A 444 -7.20 3.27 -6.91
N ARG A 445 -7.48 2.44 -5.92
CA ARG A 445 -8.53 2.66 -4.92
C ARG A 445 -7.96 2.49 -3.52
N ILE A 446 -7.94 3.55 -2.73
CA ILE A 446 -7.47 3.51 -1.35
C ILE A 446 -8.54 2.80 -0.52
N LEU A 447 -8.20 1.63 0.04
CA LEU A 447 -9.09 0.90 0.95
C LEU A 447 -8.98 1.43 2.37
N ARG A 448 -7.79 1.91 2.73
CA ARG A 448 -7.49 2.51 4.02
C ARG A 448 -6.41 3.56 3.84
N ASN A 449 -6.67 4.78 4.31
CA ASN A 449 -5.69 5.86 4.31
C ASN A 449 -5.09 6.07 5.70
N ILE A 450 -3.90 6.67 5.77
CA ILE A 450 -3.33 7.19 7.01
C ILE A 450 -3.95 8.56 7.24
N GLU A 451 -4.78 8.69 8.26
CA GLU A 451 -5.31 9.99 8.67
C GLU A 451 -4.20 10.82 9.31
N ARG A 452 -4.06 12.07 8.83
CA ARG A 452 -3.15 13.03 9.45
C ARG A 452 -3.67 13.34 10.85
N PRO A 453 -2.85 13.18 11.91
CA PRO A 453 -3.24 13.64 13.24
C PRO A 453 -3.56 15.13 13.19
N GLU A 454 -4.58 15.55 13.93
CA GLU A 454 -4.73 16.98 14.20
C GLU A 454 -3.47 17.49 14.91
N LEU A 455 -3.06 18.72 14.62
CA LEU A 455 -1.85 19.30 15.18
C LEU A 455 -1.84 19.26 16.72
N ALA A 456 -3.02 19.35 17.34
CA ALA A 456 -3.20 19.25 18.79
C ALA A 456 -2.85 17.86 19.36
N ASP A 457 -3.03 16.78 18.59
CA ASP A 457 -2.68 15.42 19.01
C ASP A 457 -1.20 15.10 18.74
N ALA A 458 -0.59 15.82 17.80
CA ALA A 458 0.83 15.69 17.47
C ALA A 458 1.74 16.48 18.41
N GLU A 459 1.22 17.50 19.10
CA GLU A 459 1.96 18.30 20.07
C GLU A 459 1.58 17.89 21.51
N PHE A 460 2.55 17.35 22.24
CA PHE A 460 2.38 17.02 23.64
C PHE A 460 3.59 17.47 24.45
N PHE A 461 3.34 17.86 25.69
CA PHE A 461 4.39 18.21 26.62
C PHE A 461 5.23 16.97 26.98
N ALA A 462 6.55 17.08 26.86
CA ALA A 462 7.50 15.99 27.12
C ALA A 462 8.49 16.29 28.27
N GLY A 463 8.25 17.36 29.04
CA GLY A 463 9.10 17.74 30.16
C GLY A 463 10.21 18.70 29.78
N THR A 464 11.26 18.68 30.59
CA THR A 464 12.50 19.44 30.39
C THR A 464 13.62 18.49 29.99
N GLU A 465 14.72 19.00 29.44
CA GLU A 465 15.86 18.15 29.08
C GLU A 465 16.43 17.33 30.25
N SER A 466 16.30 17.86 31.47
CA SER A 466 16.75 17.20 32.70
C SER A 466 15.72 16.24 33.29
N GLN A 467 14.43 16.44 33.02
CA GLN A 467 13.33 15.64 33.58
C GLN A 467 12.20 15.46 32.57
N THR A 468 11.99 14.22 32.15
CA THR A 468 10.86 13.82 31.29
C THR A 468 9.57 13.79 32.10
N SER A 469 8.55 14.52 31.68
CA SER A 469 7.22 14.51 32.32
C SER A 469 6.13 14.77 31.28
N ASP A 470 4.94 14.23 31.51
CA ASP A 470 3.78 14.41 30.65
C ASP A 470 2.95 15.66 31.00
N GLN A 471 3.33 16.39 32.06
CA GLN A 471 2.62 17.57 32.54
C GLN A 471 3.54 18.79 32.73
N PRO A 472 3.13 19.99 32.28
CA PRO A 472 3.89 21.19 32.51
C PRO A 472 3.81 21.61 33.98
N LEU A 473 4.93 22.06 34.55
CA LEU A 473 4.93 22.80 35.82
C LEU A 473 4.11 24.09 35.62
N ARG A 474 2.93 24.14 36.24
CA ARG A 474 2.05 25.31 36.21
C ARG A 474 1.47 25.55 37.59
N VAL A 475 1.42 26.82 37.96
CA VAL A 475 0.73 27.30 39.15
C VAL A 475 -0.70 27.62 38.73
N ARG A 476 -1.66 26.74 39.06
CA ARG A 476 -3.09 26.98 38.79
C ARG A 476 -3.73 27.65 39.99
N ALA A 477 -4.58 28.64 39.72
CA ALA A 477 -5.51 29.15 40.71
C ALA A 477 -6.44 28.01 41.17
N ALA A 478 -6.67 27.89 42.47
CA ALA A 478 -7.52 26.83 43.00
C ALA A 478 -8.94 26.98 42.43
N ARG A 479 -9.43 25.95 41.74
CA ARG A 479 -10.83 25.90 41.34
C ARG A 479 -11.64 25.48 42.56
N PRO A 480 -12.74 26.17 42.92
CA PRO A 480 -13.60 25.72 44.01
C PRO A 480 -14.06 24.28 43.73
N ALA A 481 -14.06 23.45 44.77
CA ALA A 481 -14.43 22.04 44.67
C ALA A 481 -15.86 21.93 44.09
N PRO A 482 -16.17 20.93 43.25
CA PRO A 482 -17.53 20.70 42.80
C PRO A 482 -18.37 20.33 44.03
N GLY A 483 -19.21 21.25 44.49
CA GLY A 483 -20.15 21.00 45.59
C GLY A 483 -20.40 22.14 46.57
N GLN A 484 -19.64 23.24 46.55
CA GLN A 484 -19.96 24.42 47.36
C GLN A 484 -19.77 25.70 46.54
N ASN A 485 -20.86 26.46 46.42
CA ASN A 485 -21.03 27.72 45.70
C ASN A 485 -21.25 27.62 44.19
N ALA A 486 -22.41 27.06 43.82
CA ALA A 486 -23.08 27.36 42.55
C ALA A 486 -24.33 28.22 42.81
N THR A 487 -24.14 29.36 43.45
CA THR A 487 -25.06 30.49 43.43
C THR A 487 -24.18 31.72 43.64
N GLU A 488 -24.33 32.74 42.81
CA GLU A 488 -23.51 33.97 42.77
C GLU A 488 -22.24 33.94 41.90
N ALA A 489 -22.40 33.62 40.61
CA ALA A 489 -21.54 34.19 39.57
C ALA A 489 -22.25 34.11 38.20
N SER A 490 -23.40 34.77 38.09
CA SER A 490 -24.03 35.04 36.79
C SER A 490 -24.62 36.44 36.82
N VAL A 491 -23.75 37.46 36.83
CA VAL A 491 -24.09 38.80 36.36
C VAL A 491 -22.83 39.43 35.76
N ALA A 492 -23.01 40.03 34.58
CA ALA A 492 -22.13 40.98 33.89
C ALA A 492 -20.98 40.42 33.04
N ALA A 493 -21.29 40.19 31.75
CA ALA A 493 -20.48 40.66 30.61
C ALA A 493 -21.30 40.55 29.31
N GLU A 494 -22.32 41.39 29.14
CA GLU A 494 -22.85 41.68 27.80
C GLU A 494 -21.94 42.73 27.15
N LEU A 495 -21.35 42.38 26.00
CA LEU A 495 -20.63 43.30 25.12
C LEU A 495 -21.66 44.12 24.31
N PRO A 496 -21.43 45.42 24.05
CA PRO A 496 -22.37 46.21 23.27
C PRO A 496 -22.29 45.83 21.79
N VAL A 497 -23.47 45.61 21.18
CA VAL A 497 -23.67 45.45 19.74
C VAL A 497 -23.39 46.79 19.05
N VAL A 498 -22.44 46.81 18.12
CA VAL A 498 -22.17 47.96 17.25
C VAL A 498 -23.25 48.01 16.16
N MET A 499 -24.09 49.04 16.23
CA MET A 499 -25.10 49.37 15.21
C MET A 499 -24.42 50.04 14.02
N VAL A 500 -24.56 49.47 12.82
CA VAL A 500 -24.18 50.10 11.54
C VAL A 500 -25.37 50.94 11.04
N PRO A 501 -25.19 52.22 10.66
CA PRO A 501 -26.28 53.04 10.13
C PRO A 501 -26.60 52.69 8.66
N PRO A 502 -27.84 52.90 8.19
CA PRO A 502 -28.20 52.64 6.80
C PRO A 502 -27.70 53.77 5.90
N LEU A 503 -27.09 53.43 4.76
CA LEU A 503 -26.87 54.39 3.67
C LEU A 503 -28.22 54.78 3.07
N ALA A 504 -28.51 56.07 3.07
CA ALA A 504 -29.54 56.70 2.27
C ALA A 504 -28.87 57.51 1.15
N GLN A 505 -28.99 57.00 -0.09
CA GLN A 505 -29.29 57.67 -1.37
C GLN A 505 -28.75 56.83 -2.53
#